data_AF-J4TDI2-F1
#
_entry.id   AF-J4TDI2-F1
#
_cell.length_a   1.000
_cell.length_b   1.000
_cell.length_c   1.000
_cell.angle_alpha   90.00
_cell.angle_beta   90.00
_cell.angle_gamma   90.00
#
_symmetry.space_group_name_H-M   'P 1'
#
loop_
_entity.id
_entity.type
_entity.pdbx_description
1 polymer ?
#
loop_
_entity_poly.entity_id
_entity_poly.type
_entity_poly.pdbx_seq_one_letter_code
_entity_poly.pdbx_strand_id
1 'polypeptide(L)'
;MCPSTDADDAQVQFAVAVLRKLLRHIEAENSRGSKPFLVSHAWTDGPTIYLVYTAPPSDRTWGLARDTRESIIDPGPWPDVDEAVRYYYLLDLEEGQPWGSFRQPGEPDRILWDGFPLEEDLPERPSDVRDEFRYTRPTGGSSAKPSAVHDPSVTEPRRYGNPL
;
A
#
# COMPACT_ATOMS: atom_id res chain seq x y z
N MET A 1 13.31 34.60 11.17
CA MET A 1 13.13 34.12 9.79
C MET A 1 12.50 32.75 9.91
N CYS A 2 11.23 32.60 9.53
CA CYS A 2 10.61 31.28 9.44
C CYS A 2 11.11 30.65 8.12
N PRO A 3 11.65 29.42 8.12
CA PRO A 3 11.91 28.73 6.87
C PRO A 3 10.58 28.56 6.12
N SER A 4 10.58 28.77 4.80
CA SER A 4 9.39 28.55 3.97
C SER A 4 8.96 27.10 4.14
N THR A 5 7.70 26.88 4.50
CA THR A 5 7.09 25.55 4.60
C THR A 5 6.80 24.94 3.22
N ASP A 6 7.04 25.70 2.14
CA ASP A 6 6.89 25.24 0.76
C ASP A 6 7.87 24.12 0.46
N ALA A 7 7.34 23.00 -0.03
CA ALA A 7 8.16 21.89 -0.49
C ALA A 7 8.97 22.32 -1.72
N ASP A 8 10.24 21.93 -1.74
CA ASP A 8 11.10 22.13 -2.91
C ASP A 8 10.72 21.13 -4.02
N ASP A 9 10.99 21.48 -5.28
CA ASP A 9 10.73 20.64 -6.45
C ASP A 9 11.35 19.25 -6.28
N ALA A 10 12.52 19.16 -5.64
CA ALA A 10 13.19 17.91 -5.34
C ALA A 10 12.35 16.99 -4.43
N GLN A 11 11.67 17.54 -3.43
CA GLN A 11 10.82 16.79 -2.50
C GLN A 11 9.55 16.31 -3.20
N VAL A 12 8.95 17.14 -4.05
CA VAL A 12 7.79 16.76 -4.87
C VAL A 12 8.15 15.62 -5.83
N GLN A 13 9.29 15.73 -6.52
CA GLN A 13 9.76 14.65 -7.40
C GLN A 13 10.09 13.37 -6.64
N PHE A 14 10.62 13.48 -5.42
CA PHE A 14 10.88 12.33 -4.56
C PHE A 14 9.56 11.61 -4.19
N ALA A 15 8.54 12.33 -3.74
CA ALA A 15 7.22 11.78 -3.42
C ALA A 15 6.61 11.05 -4.63
N VAL A 16 6.66 11.65 -5.82
CA VAL A 16 6.19 11.05 -7.07
C VAL A 16 6.97 9.77 -7.40
N ALA A 17 8.29 9.76 -7.19
CA ALA A 17 9.13 8.59 -7.43
C ALA A 17 8.80 7.46 -6.44
N VAL A 18 8.63 7.78 -5.15
CA VAL A 18 8.21 6.85 -4.11
C VAL A 18 6.86 6.24 -4.46
N LEU A 19 5.83 7.05 -4.73
CA LEU A 19 4.49 6.55 -5.03
C LEU A 19 4.50 5.62 -6.25
N ARG A 20 5.15 6.02 -7.35
CA ARG A 20 5.24 5.19 -8.56
C ARG A 20 5.92 3.86 -8.30
N LYS A 21 6.97 3.85 -7.48
CA LYS A 21 7.74 2.64 -7.17
C LYS A 21 7.00 1.76 -6.16
N LEU A 22 6.33 2.35 -5.18
CA LEU A 22 5.47 1.64 -4.23
C LEU A 22 4.33 0.92 -4.95
N LEU A 23 3.63 1.58 -5.89
CA LEU A 23 2.59 0.96 -6.70
C LEU A 23 3.13 -0.24 -7.49
N ARG A 24 4.31 -0.11 -8.12
CA ARG A 24 4.96 -1.24 -8.82
C ARG A 24 5.35 -2.37 -7.88
N HIS A 25 5.81 -2.03 -6.68
CA HIS A 25 6.18 -3.03 -5.67
C HIS A 25 4.95 -3.81 -5.19
N ILE A 26 3.85 -3.12 -4.87
CA ILE A 26 2.56 -3.74 -4.54
C ILE A 26 2.12 -4.70 -5.66
N GLU A 27 2.22 -4.29 -6.92
CA GLU A 27 1.85 -5.14 -8.05
C GLU A 27 2.74 -6.40 -8.17
N ALA A 28 4.03 -6.25 -7.92
CA ALA A 28 4.98 -7.35 -7.91
C ALA A 28 4.65 -8.34 -6.78
N GLU A 29 4.40 -7.87 -5.56
CA GLU A 29 4.05 -8.74 -4.44
C GLU A 29 2.67 -9.40 -4.64
N ASN A 30 1.66 -8.66 -5.12
CA ASN A 30 0.36 -9.21 -5.49
C ASN A 30 0.48 -10.36 -6.51
N SER A 31 1.41 -10.26 -7.47
CA SER A 31 1.63 -11.30 -8.48
C SER A 31 2.28 -12.57 -7.94
N ARG A 32 2.94 -12.50 -6.77
CA ARG A 32 3.58 -13.64 -6.10
C ARG A 32 2.61 -14.48 -5.27
N GLY A 33 1.34 -14.07 -5.18
CA GLY A 33 0.29 -14.82 -4.49
C GLY A 33 0.21 -14.57 -2.98
N SER A 34 0.79 -13.46 -2.49
CA SER A 34 0.52 -12.95 -1.15
C SER A 34 -0.90 -12.36 -1.06
N LYS A 35 -1.34 -11.99 0.15
CA LYS A 35 -2.63 -11.30 0.34
C LYS A 35 -2.57 -9.97 -0.43
N PRO A 36 -3.44 -9.75 -1.42
CA PRO A 36 -3.24 -8.65 -2.36
C PRO A 36 -3.71 -7.32 -1.79
N PHE A 37 -2.97 -6.25 -2.09
CA PHE A 37 -3.46 -4.87 -1.91
C PHE A 37 -4.03 -4.35 -3.23
N LEU A 38 -5.33 -4.09 -3.25
CA LEU A 38 -6.05 -3.62 -4.44
C LEU A 38 -6.18 -2.10 -4.38
N VAL A 39 -5.27 -1.42 -5.07
CA VAL A 39 -5.25 0.05 -5.12
C VAL A 39 -6.35 0.56 -6.05
N SER A 40 -7.19 1.45 -5.55
CA SER A 40 -8.25 2.13 -6.31
C SER A 40 -7.82 3.54 -6.76
N HIS A 41 -7.15 4.28 -5.88
CA HIS A 41 -6.70 5.64 -6.14
C HIS A 41 -5.30 5.85 -5.56
N ALA A 42 -4.52 6.68 -6.23
CA ALA A 42 -3.18 7.04 -5.80
C ALA A 42 -2.80 8.41 -6.37
N TRP A 43 -2.34 9.31 -5.52
CA TRP A 43 -1.88 10.64 -5.95
C TRP A 43 -0.83 11.20 -4.99
N THR A 44 -0.22 12.30 -5.41
CA THR A 44 0.68 13.10 -4.58
C THR A 44 0.12 14.50 -4.45
N ASP A 45 0.23 15.09 -3.27
CA ASP A 45 0.09 16.53 -3.08
C ASP A 45 1.35 17.06 -2.38
N GLY A 46 2.10 17.90 -3.09
CA GLY A 46 3.45 18.31 -2.68
C GLY A 46 4.35 17.09 -2.34
N PRO A 47 4.90 17.02 -1.11
CA PRO A 47 5.73 15.90 -0.66
C PRO A 47 4.94 14.72 -0.09
N THR A 48 3.61 14.82 -0.01
CA THR A 48 2.74 13.80 0.58
C THR A 48 2.24 12.85 -0.48
N ILE A 49 2.28 11.55 -0.19
CA ILE A 49 1.66 10.51 -1.00
C ILE A 49 0.34 10.07 -0.37
N TYR A 50 -0.63 9.76 -1.22
CA TYR A 50 -1.93 9.26 -0.82
C TYR A 50 -2.26 7.98 -1.58
N LEU A 51 -2.79 6.99 -0.88
CA LEU A 51 -3.19 5.71 -1.44
C LEU A 51 -4.55 5.31 -0.87
N VAL A 52 -5.50 4.94 -1.73
CA VAL A 52 -6.79 4.36 -1.32
C VAL A 52 -6.88 2.95 -1.86
N TYR A 53 -7.04 1.97 -0.98
CA TYR A 53 -6.94 0.56 -1.35
C TYR A 53 -7.83 -0.34 -0.48
N THR A 54 -8.05 -1.57 -0.95
CA THR A 54 -8.66 -2.65 -0.17
C THR A 54 -7.69 -3.83 -0.04
N ALA A 55 -7.86 -4.64 1.01
CA ALA A 55 -7.00 -5.78 1.29
C ALA A 55 -7.86 -7.03 1.59
N PRO A 56 -8.23 -7.82 0.56
CA PRO A 56 -9.00 -9.04 0.77
C PRO A 56 -8.34 -9.98 1.79
N PRO A 57 -9.13 -10.68 2.63
CA PRO A 57 -10.58 -10.81 2.56
C PRO A 57 -11.38 -9.67 3.20
N SER A 58 -10.73 -8.62 3.73
CA SER A 58 -11.46 -7.46 4.26
C SER A 58 -12.10 -6.69 3.11
N ASP A 59 -13.36 -6.31 3.30
CA ASP A 59 -14.13 -5.42 2.43
C ASP A 59 -14.03 -3.95 2.85
N ARG A 60 -13.19 -3.63 3.85
CA ARG A 60 -12.93 -2.26 4.28
C ARG A 60 -12.03 -1.54 3.29
N THR A 61 -12.31 -0.26 3.11
CA THR A 61 -11.46 0.65 2.34
C THR A 61 -10.51 1.40 3.28
N TRP A 62 -9.23 1.33 2.96
CA TRP A 62 -8.15 1.97 3.70
C TRP A 62 -7.62 3.15 2.91
N GLY A 63 -7.21 4.18 3.65
CA GLY A 63 -6.46 5.31 3.13
C GLY A 63 -5.09 5.37 3.80
N LEU A 64 -4.04 5.66 3.05
CA LEU A 64 -2.71 5.95 3.58
C LEU A 64 -2.30 7.34 3.14
N ALA A 65 -1.97 8.20 4.10
CA ALA A 65 -1.37 9.51 3.85
C ALA A 65 0.03 9.57 4.48
N ARG A 66 1.07 9.84 3.68
CA ARG A 66 2.45 9.90 4.16
C ARG A 66 3.22 11.07 3.57
N ASP A 67 3.69 11.96 4.44
CA ASP A 67 4.76 12.90 4.10
C ASP A 67 6.06 12.12 3.88
N THR A 68 6.68 12.34 2.71
CA THR A 68 7.90 11.63 2.31
C THR A 68 9.20 12.35 2.66
N ARG A 69 9.13 13.51 3.33
CA ARG A 69 10.34 14.28 3.70
C ARG A 69 11.17 13.61 4.77
N GLU A 70 10.53 12.83 5.64
CA GLU A 70 11.19 12.17 6.76
C GLU A 70 10.85 10.68 6.80
N SER A 71 11.81 9.90 7.29
CA SER A 71 11.65 8.48 7.52
C SER A 71 10.78 8.21 8.74
N ILE A 72 9.93 7.18 8.62
CA ILE A 72 9.05 6.72 9.69
C ILE A 72 9.78 5.89 10.76
N ILE A 73 11.02 5.45 10.50
CA ILE A 73 11.80 4.63 11.44
C ILE A 73 12.89 5.42 12.18
N ASP A 74 13.50 6.40 11.53
CA ASP A 74 14.57 7.23 12.10
C ASP A 74 14.38 8.67 11.61
N PRO A 75 13.99 9.62 12.50
CA PRO A 75 13.71 11.00 12.10
C PRO A 75 14.85 11.63 11.31
N GLY A 76 14.62 11.83 10.01
CA GLY A 76 15.61 12.30 9.05
C GLY A 76 15.19 11.96 7.62
N PRO A 77 15.87 12.51 6.60
CA PRO A 77 15.54 12.22 5.21
C PRO A 77 15.76 10.75 4.89
N TRP A 78 14.92 10.19 4.02
CA TRP A 78 15.18 8.87 3.48
C TRP A 78 16.53 8.84 2.75
N PRO A 79 17.33 7.79 2.93
CA PRO A 79 18.58 7.64 2.21
C PRO A 79 18.36 7.47 0.71
N ASP A 80 17.29 6.78 0.30
CA ASP A 80 16.85 6.67 -1.08
C ASP A 80 15.36 6.24 -1.21
N VAL A 81 14.88 6.17 -2.46
CA VAL A 81 13.51 5.78 -2.81
C VAL A 81 13.25 4.30 -2.53
N ASP A 82 14.24 3.42 -2.67
CA ASP A 82 14.08 1.98 -2.39
C ASP A 82 13.76 1.74 -0.92
N GLU A 83 14.50 2.41 -0.04
CA GLU A 83 14.33 2.28 1.39
C GLU A 83 12.98 2.85 1.85
N ALA A 84 12.60 4.02 1.35
CA ALA A 84 11.28 4.59 1.60
C ALA A 84 10.15 3.62 1.20
N VAL A 85 10.20 3.10 -0.03
CA VAL A 85 9.20 2.15 -0.55
C VAL A 85 9.14 0.89 0.30
N ARG A 86 10.29 0.34 0.69
CA ARG A 86 10.36 -0.86 1.51
C ARG A 86 9.65 -0.66 2.85
N TYR A 87 9.92 0.45 3.54
CA TYR A 87 9.36 0.68 4.86
C TYR A 87 7.89 1.12 4.80
N TYR A 88 7.47 1.92 3.80
CA TYR A 88 6.06 2.19 3.60
C TYR A 88 5.26 0.92 3.28
N TYR A 89 5.80 0.01 2.47
CA TYR A 89 5.14 -1.27 2.22
C TYR A 89 5.05 -2.14 3.49
N LEU A 90 6.17 -2.36 4.18
CA LEU A 90 6.20 -3.24 5.36
C LEU A 90 5.41 -2.67 6.54
N LEU A 91 5.65 -1.41 6.90
CA LEU A 91 5.09 -0.84 8.13
C LEU A 91 3.67 -0.32 7.92
N ASP A 92 3.38 0.36 6.80
CA ASP A 92 2.04 0.95 6.61
C ASP A 92 1.03 0.00 5.97
N LEU A 93 1.48 -0.94 5.13
CA LEU A 93 0.57 -1.89 4.47
C LEU A 93 0.56 -3.24 5.18
N GLU A 94 1.71 -3.86 5.41
CA GLU A 94 1.73 -5.20 6.02
C GLU A 94 1.48 -5.19 7.54
N GLU A 95 2.12 -4.31 8.30
CA GLU A 95 1.98 -4.27 9.77
C GLU A 95 0.85 -3.34 10.23
N GLY A 96 0.61 -2.24 9.52
CA GLY A 96 -0.38 -1.21 9.88
C GLY A 96 -1.84 -1.65 9.76
N GLN A 97 -2.12 -2.80 9.13
CA GLN A 97 -3.49 -3.25 8.92
C GLN A 97 -3.98 -4.22 10.00
N PRO A 98 -5.19 -4.00 10.56
CA PRO A 98 -5.90 -5.04 11.28
C PRO A 98 -6.48 -6.04 10.28
N TRP A 99 -5.62 -6.97 9.81
CA TRP A 99 -5.99 -8.13 9.00
C TRP A 99 -7.08 -8.94 9.72
N GLY A 100 -8.35 -8.74 9.35
CA GLY A 100 -9.49 -9.37 10.02
C GLY A 100 -10.53 -8.39 10.55
N SER A 101 -10.32 -7.09 10.36
CA SER A 101 -11.40 -6.12 10.49
C SER A 101 -12.36 -6.25 9.31
N PHE A 102 -13.48 -6.93 9.55
CA PHE A 102 -14.60 -6.95 8.64
C PHE A 102 -15.52 -5.78 8.94
N ARG A 103 -16.10 -5.22 7.89
CA ARG A 103 -17.13 -4.21 8.05
C ARG A 103 -18.38 -4.82 8.70
N GLN A 104 -19.01 -4.08 9.62
CA GLN A 104 -20.29 -4.50 10.17
C GLN A 104 -21.42 -4.24 9.16
N PRO A 105 -22.46 -5.09 9.10
CA PRO A 105 -23.62 -4.83 8.26
C PRO A 105 -24.23 -3.46 8.56
N GLY A 106 -24.32 -2.60 7.54
CA GLY A 106 -24.86 -1.23 7.66
C GLY A 106 -23.84 -0.14 7.98
N GLU A 107 -22.57 -0.49 8.22
CA GLU A 107 -21.49 0.51 8.35
C GLU A 107 -21.32 1.26 7.01
N PRO A 108 -21.13 2.59 7.00
CA PRO A 108 -20.99 3.40 5.78
C PRO A 108 -19.65 3.16 5.07
N ASP A 109 -19.59 3.47 3.77
CA ASP A 109 -18.42 3.16 2.93
C ASP A 109 -17.35 4.21 3.10
N ARG A 110 -16.69 4.13 4.26
CA ARG A 110 -15.72 5.11 4.70
C ARG A 110 -14.30 4.64 4.42
N ILE A 111 -13.47 5.59 4.00
CA ILE A 111 -12.03 5.42 3.95
C ILE A 111 -11.52 5.55 5.39
N LEU A 112 -10.84 4.52 5.87
CA LEU A 112 -10.11 4.55 7.13
C LEU A 112 -8.70 5.05 6.84
N TRP A 113 -8.50 6.36 6.97
CA TRP A 113 -7.20 6.99 6.78
C TRP A 113 -6.27 6.68 7.95
N ASP A 114 -5.07 6.24 7.61
CA ASP A 114 -3.94 6.11 8.51
C ASP A 114 -2.77 6.95 8.00
N GLY A 115 -1.87 7.25 8.92
CA GLY A 115 -0.62 7.92 8.68
C GLY A 115 -0.60 9.40 9.08
N PHE A 116 0.25 10.18 8.42
CA PHE A 116 0.43 11.59 8.70
C PHE A 116 1.04 12.32 7.48
N PRO A 117 0.55 13.52 7.13
CA PRO A 117 -0.53 14.26 7.78
C PRO A 117 -1.93 13.70 7.46
N LEU A 118 -2.83 13.78 8.44
CA LEU A 118 -4.27 13.57 8.23
C LEU A 118 -4.93 14.93 8.14
N GLU A 119 -5.12 15.42 6.92
CA GLU A 119 -5.73 16.71 6.66
C GLU A 119 -7.25 16.66 6.93
N GLU A 120 -7.83 17.79 7.33
CA GLU A 120 -9.26 17.85 7.71
C GLU A 120 -10.21 17.64 6.51
N ASP A 121 -9.72 17.83 5.29
CA ASP A 121 -10.46 17.73 4.04
C ASP A 121 -10.18 16.44 3.25
N LEU A 122 -9.58 15.43 3.90
CA LEU A 122 -9.41 14.12 3.27
C LEU A 122 -10.77 13.51 2.89
N PRO A 123 -10.87 12.89 1.70
CA PRO A 123 -12.11 12.25 1.24
C PRO A 123 -12.62 11.22 2.25
N GLU A 124 -13.88 11.34 2.66
CA GLU A 124 -14.48 10.38 3.60
C GLU A 124 -14.83 9.06 2.91
N ARG A 125 -15.18 9.09 1.62
CA ARG A 125 -15.62 7.92 0.86
C ARG A 125 -14.81 7.74 -0.43
N PRO A 126 -14.70 6.52 -0.95
CA PRO A 126 -14.04 6.28 -2.24
C PRO A 126 -14.66 7.08 -3.40
N SER A 127 -15.98 7.33 -3.35
CA SER A 127 -16.68 8.13 -4.35
C SER A 127 -16.36 9.63 -4.30
N ASP A 128 -15.80 10.10 -3.19
CA ASP A 128 -15.46 11.51 -2.99
C ASP A 128 -14.06 11.81 -3.53
N VAL A 129 -13.26 10.76 -3.81
CA VAL A 129 -11.96 10.88 -4.45
C VAL A 129 -12.16 11.20 -5.93
N ARG A 130 -11.44 12.20 -6.43
CA ARG A 130 -11.53 12.63 -7.84
C ARG A 130 -11.08 11.52 -8.78
N ASP A 131 -11.83 11.33 -9.87
CA ASP A 131 -11.56 10.30 -10.88
C ASP A 131 -10.16 10.42 -11.53
N GLU A 132 -9.57 11.61 -11.54
CA GLU A 132 -8.20 11.84 -12.04
C GLU A 132 -7.13 11.09 -11.25
N PHE A 133 -7.41 10.76 -9.99
CA PHE A 133 -6.52 9.99 -9.12
C PHE A 133 -6.76 8.49 -9.21
N ARG A 134 -7.70 8.05 -10.05
CA ARG A 134 -8.03 6.64 -10.19
C ARG A 134 -6.84 5.88 -10.75
N TYR A 135 -6.38 4.90 -9.97
CA TYR A 135 -5.28 4.04 -10.37
C TYR A 135 -5.79 2.98 -11.34
N THR A 136 -5.26 2.99 -12.56
CA THR A 136 -5.48 1.92 -13.52
C THR A 136 -4.25 1.02 -13.53
N ARG A 137 -4.43 -0.22 -13.08
CA ARG A 137 -3.39 -1.25 -13.16
C ARG A 137 -2.87 -1.33 -14.60
N PRO A 138 -1.56 -1.18 -14.84
CA PRO A 138 -0.99 -1.41 -16.15
C PRO A 138 -1.37 -2.81 -16.62
N THR A 139 -2.14 -2.90 -17.70
CA THR A 139 -2.54 -4.18 -18.27
C THR A 139 -1.32 -4.81 -18.93
N GLY A 140 -0.46 -5.45 -18.14
CA GLY A 140 0.66 -6.22 -18.64
C GLY A 140 0.11 -7.35 -19.51
N GLY A 141 0.50 -7.38 -20.79
CA GLY A 141 0.12 -8.40 -21.74
C GLY A 141 0.33 -9.80 -21.15
N SER A 142 -0.78 -10.52 -20.98
CA SER A 142 -0.78 -11.92 -20.60
C SER A 142 -0.11 -12.71 -21.71
N SER A 143 1.21 -12.92 -21.62
CA SER A 143 1.84 -14.07 -22.27
C SER A 143 1.57 -15.28 -21.39
N ALA A 144 0.33 -15.77 -21.45
CA ALA A 144 0.01 -17.11 -20.98
C ALA A 144 0.83 -18.10 -21.81
N LYS A 145 1.91 -18.63 -21.22
CA LYS A 145 2.35 -19.98 -21.54
C LYS A 145 1.66 -20.90 -20.53
N PRO A 146 0.87 -21.89 -20.98
CA PRO A 146 0.32 -22.89 -20.08
C PRO A 146 1.48 -23.79 -19.65
N SER A 147 2.05 -23.53 -18.48
CA SER A 147 2.97 -24.48 -17.86
C SER A 147 2.15 -25.54 -17.15
N ALA A 148 2.37 -26.76 -17.64
CA ALA A 148 1.80 -28.03 -17.26
C ALA A 148 1.50 -28.22 -15.76
N VAL A 149 0.36 -28.87 -15.56
CA VAL A 149 -0.05 -29.69 -14.41
C VAL A 149 1.15 -30.20 -13.59
N HIS A 150 1.23 -29.79 -12.33
CA HIS A 150 1.99 -30.50 -11.31
C HIS A 150 1.01 -31.12 -10.32
N ASP A 151 1.08 -32.45 -10.22
CA ASP A 151 0.35 -33.31 -9.29
C ASP A 151 0.43 -32.82 -7.83
N PRO A 152 -0.62 -33.02 -7.01
CA PRO A 152 -0.56 -32.75 -5.58
C PRO A 152 0.21 -33.88 -4.88
N SER A 153 1.46 -33.60 -4.48
CA SER A 153 2.19 -34.48 -3.56
C SER A 153 1.52 -34.45 -2.19
N VAL A 154 0.81 -35.54 -1.86
CA VAL A 154 0.28 -35.82 -0.52
C VAL A 154 1.44 -35.79 0.48
N THR A 155 1.44 -34.80 1.37
CA THR A 155 2.43 -34.71 2.45
C THR A 155 1.89 -35.50 3.64
N GLU A 156 2.50 -36.66 3.94
CA GLU A 156 2.17 -37.42 5.16
C GLU A 156 2.55 -36.63 6.44
N PRO A 157 1.83 -36.81 7.56
CA PRO A 157 2.11 -36.11 8.80
C PRO A 157 3.45 -36.55 9.42
N ARG A 158 4.29 -35.58 9.77
CA ARG A 158 5.54 -35.80 10.51
C ARG A 158 5.24 -36.37 11.89
N ARG A 159 5.60 -37.63 12.14
CA ARG A 159 5.57 -38.24 13.49
C ARG A 159 6.73 -37.66 14.31
N TYR A 160 6.41 -36.85 15.33
CA TYR A 160 7.37 -36.46 16.35
C TYR A 160 7.68 -37.69 17.22
N GLY A 161 8.96 -38.09 17.23
CA GLY A 161 9.46 -39.15 18.11
C GLY A 161 9.33 -38.73 19.57
N ASN A 162 8.83 -39.65 20.38
CA ASN A 162 8.69 -39.53 21.83
C ASN A 162 10.10 -39.57 22.48
N PRO A 163 10.51 -38.61 23.31
CA PRO A 163 11.72 -38.75 24.11
C PRO A 163 11.47 -39.70 25.29
N LEU A 164 12.44 -40.59 25.53
CA LEU A 164 12.48 -41.60 26.60
C LEU A 164 12.43 -40.99 28.00
#